data_AF-A0A924WA72-F1
#
_entry.id   AF-A0A924WA72-F1
#
_cell.length_a   1.000
_cell.length_b   1.000
_cell.length_c   1.000
_cell.angle_alpha   90.00
_cell.angle_beta   90.00
_cell.angle_gamma   90.00
#
_symmetry.space_group_name_H-M   'P 1'
#
loop_
_entity.id
_entity.type
_entity.pdbx_description
1 polymer ?
#
loop_
_entity_poly.entity_id
_entity_poly.type
_entity_poly.pdbx_seq_one_letter_code
_entity_poly.pdbx_strand_id
1 'polypeptide(L)'
;MATPRTVAFHTLGCKLNYSETSALARLFESSGYLPVKFEEEADIYVLNTCSVTEQADRECRKIVRQAMRRQPGAFVVVTGCYAQLKPHEIADIPGVDLVLGAGEKFRILDYVDDLSKSQSKGMVRAGEVRDVNTFTASFSFGDRTRSFLKVQDGCDYKCSFCTIPQARGASRSDTLESAVANARQIGQMGTKEIVLTGVNLGDFGNGTAVIEGERPRKEALFADLVTALDKVEEVSRFRISSIEPNLLSDEIIEFVSESQRFMPHFHIPLQSGNDKQLREMRRRYRRDLYAERVATIKKLMPHACIGCDVIVGFPGETEADFLETYQFIQ
;
A
#
# COMPACT_ATOMS: atom_id res chain seq x y z
N MET A 1 -11.88 -0.36 38.09
CA MET A 1 -11.67 0.02 36.68
C MET A 1 -11.52 -1.28 35.92
N ALA A 2 -12.30 -1.51 34.87
CA ALA A 2 -12.15 -2.71 34.05
C ALA A 2 -10.76 -2.67 33.39
N THR A 3 -10.05 -3.79 33.36
CA THR A 3 -8.78 -3.93 32.65
C THR A 3 -9.00 -3.58 31.17
N PRO A 4 -8.17 -2.70 30.56
CA PRO A 4 -8.34 -2.37 29.14
C PRO A 4 -8.20 -3.64 28.30
N ARG A 5 -9.09 -3.80 27.32
CA ARG A 5 -9.02 -4.92 26.37
C ARG A 5 -7.73 -4.82 25.56
N THR A 6 -7.10 -5.95 25.33
CA THR A 6 -5.83 -6.07 24.62
C THR A 6 -6.05 -6.36 23.14
N VAL A 7 -5.21 -5.77 22.28
CA VAL A 7 -5.26 -6.00 20.82
C VAL A 7 -3.87 -6.26 20.26
N ALA A 8 -3.76 -7.26 19.40
CA ALA A 8 -2.53 -7.60 18.71
C ALA A 8 -2.72 -7.50 17.19
N PHE A 9 -1.71 -6.94 16.51
CA PHE A 9 -1.74 -6.76 15.06
C PHE A 9 -0.71 -7.66 14.36
N HIS A 10 -1.09 -8.20 13.21
CA HIS A 10 -0.17 -8.87 12.31
C HIS A 10 -0.33 -8.33 10.89
N THR A 11 0.78 -7.94 10.27
CA THR A 11 0.77 -7.38 8.92
C THR A 11 1.43 -8.36 7.96
N LEU A 12 0.70 -8.73 6.91
CA LEU A 12 1.22 -9.46 5.76
C LEU A 12 1.17 -8.55 4.53
N GLY A 13 2.25 -8.56 3.74
CA GLY A 13 2.27 -7.92 2.43
C GLY A 13 3.13 -6.67 2.35
N CYS A 14 2.56 -5.59 1.81
CA CYS A 14 3.34 -4.47 1.28
C CYS A 14 3.39 -3.28 2.25
N LYS A 15 4.16 -2.25 1.86
CA LYS A 15 4.33 -0.99 2.62
C LYS A 15 2.99 -0.32 2.96
N LEU A 16 1.98 -0.44 2.09
CA LEU A 16 0.62 0.05 2.35
C LEU A 16 -0.05 -0.69 3.51
N ASN A 17 0.07 -2.03 3.57
CA ASN A 17 -0.47 -2.78 4.69
C ASN A 17 0.18 -2.34 6.01
N TYR A 18 1.49 -2.09 6.03
CA TYR A 18 2.17 -1.59 7.25
C TYR A 18 1.68 -0.21 7.68
N SER A 19 1.51 0.74 6.76
CA SER A 19 0.99 2.07 7.11
C SER A 19 -0.45 2.01 7.61
N GLU A 20 -1.28 1.15 7.00
CA GLU A 20 -2.67 0.91 7.40
C GLU A 20 -2.76 0.21 8.76
N THR A 21 -1.92 -0.79 9.04
CA THR A 21 -1.90 -1.47 10.34
C THR A 21 -1.52 -0.52 11.47
N SER A 22 -0.49 0.33 11.29
CA SER A 22 -0.16 1.31 12.32
C SER A 22 -1.26 2.35 12.52
N ALA A 23 -2.01 2.70 11.48
CA ALA A 23 -3.19 3.57 11.62
C ALA A 23 -4.31 2.89 12.41
N LEU A 24 -4.57 1.59 12.16
CA LEU A 24 -5.50 0.80 12.96
C LEU A 24 -5.02 0.69 14.42
N ALA A 25 -3.74 0.44 14.67
CA ALA A 25 -3.20 0.38 16.03
C ALA A 25 -3.42 1.68 16.81
N ARG A 26 -3.16 2.84 16.18
CA ARG A 26 -3.45 4.16 16.78
C ARG A 26 -4.94 4.36 17.04
N LEU A 27 -5.81 3.91 16.14
CA LEU A 27 -7.26 3.98 16.32
C LEU A 27 -7.69 3.20 17.58
N PHE A 28 -7.24 1.96 17.73
CA PHE A 28 -7.52 1.14 18.92
C PHE A 28 -6.96 1.78 20.20
N GLU A 29 -5.71 2.24 20.18
CA GLU A 29 -5.07 2.89 21.33
C GLU A 29 -5.85 4.16 21.77
N SER A 30 -6.28 4.99 20.81
CA SER A 30 -7.08 6.19 21.09
C SER A 30 -8.46 5.88 21.66
N SER A 31 -8.96 4.66 21.46
CA SER A 31 -10.23 4.15 21.98
C SER A 31 -10.08 3.33 23.26
N GLY A 32 -8.90 3.35 23.90
CA GLY A 32 -8.67 2.74 25.21
C GLY A 32 -8.32 1.26 25.20
N TYR A 33 -8.06 0.68 24.02
CA TYR A 33 -7.48 -0.66 23.91
C TYR A 33 -5.97 -0.61 24.13
N LEU A 34 -5.40 -1.69 24.69
CA LEU A 34 -3.96 -1.80 24.92
C LEU A 34 -3.31 -2.64 23.80
N PRO A 35 -2.47 -2.04 22.93
CA PRO A 35 -1.72 -2.80 21.94
C PRO A 35 -0.68 -3.70 22.63
N VAL A 36 -0.65 -4.98 22.28
CA VAL A 36 0.34 -5.96 22.73
C VAL A 36 1.03 -6.62 21.54
N LYS A 37 2.18 -7.28 21.76
CA LYS A 37 2.86 -7.99 20.67
C LYS A 37 2.01 -9.17 20.21
N PHE A 38 2.16 -9.55 18.93
CA PHE A 38 1.40 -10.66 18.37
C PHE A 38 1.69 -12.02 19.03
N GLU A 39 2.87 -12.15 19.65
CA GLU A 39 3.26 -13.35 20.38
C GLU A 39 2.58 -13.48 21.75
N GLU A 40 2.03 -12.38 22.29
CA GLU A 40 1.36 -12.33 23.57
C GLU A 40 -0.13 -12.72 23.44
N GLU A 41 -0.77 -13.01 24.58
CA GLU A 41 -2.22 -13.22 24.63
C GLU A 41 -2.94 -11.89 24.46
N ALA A 42 -3.89 -11.83 23.51
CA ALA A 42 -4.69 -10.64 23.25
C ALA A 42 -6.18 -11.01 23.19
N ASP A 43 -7.05 -10.10 23.61
CA ASP A 43 -8.51 -10.25 23.48
C ASP A 43 -8.95 -10.17 22.01
N ILE A 44 -8.22 -9.38 21.21
CA ILE A 44 -8.48 -9.17 19.78
C ILE A 44 -7.19 -9.38 18.98
N TYR A 45 -7.26 -10.14 17.89
CA TYR A 45 -6.19 -10.23 16.90
C TYR A 45 -6.65 -9.65 15.57
N VAL A 46 -5.93 -8.66 15.04
CA VAL A 46 -6.21 -8.02 13.74
C VAL A 46 -5.12 -8.42 12.75
N LEU A 47 -5.49 -9.20 11.73
CA LEU A 47 -4.62 -9.62 10.65
C LEU A 47 -4.88 -8.76 9.41
N ASN A 48 -3.94 -7.89 9.06
CA ASN A 48 -3.99 -7.11 7.82
C ASN A 48 -3.23 -7.85 6.72
N THR A 49 -3.96 -8.34 5.72
CA THR A 49 -3.48 -9.36 4.78
C THR A 49 -3.29 -8.85 3.35
N CYS A 50 -2.47 -9.55 2.60
CA CYS A 50 -2.27 -9.35 1.17
C CYS A 50 -2.74 -10.59 0.40
N SER A 51 -3.09 -10.45 -0.86
CA SER A 51 -3.58 -11.56 -1.72
C SER A 51 -2.89 -11.59 -3.08
N VAL A 52 -1.73 -10.96 -3.20
CA VAL A 52 -1.00 -10.92 -4.48
C VAL A 52 -0.37 -12.28 -4.83
N THR A 53 -0.30 -13.22 -3.88
CA THR A 53 0.21 -14.59 -4.11
C THR A 53 -0.59 -15.62 -3.31
N GLU A 54 -0.68 -16.85 -3.84
CA GLU A 54 -1.26 -18.01 -3.10
C GLU A 54 -0.50 -18.32 -1.79
N GLN A 55 0.77 -17.91 -1.71
CA GLN A 55 1.55 -18.02 -0.49
C GLN A 55 0.98 -17.14 0.63
N ALA A 56 0.53 -15.91 0.30
CA ALA A 56 -0.07 -15.01 1.27
C ALA A 56 -1.39 -15.57 1.84
N ASP A 57 -2.22 -16.19 0.99
CA ASP A 57 -3.48 -16.83 1.41
C ASP A 57 -3.22 -18.00 2.41
N ARG A 58 -2.19 -18.83 2.15
CA ARG A 58 -1.76 -19.91 3.07
C ARG A 58 -1.22 -19.37 4.38
N GLU A 59 -0.46 -18.29 4.32
CA GLU A 59 0.10 -17.65 5.51
C GLU A 59 -1.00 -17.08 6.41
N CYS A 60 -2.03 -16.45 5.84
CA CYS A 60 -3.20 -16.00 6.60
C CYS A 60 -3.81 -17.13 7.47
N ARG A 61 -4.06 -18.30 6.87
CA ARG A 61 -4.61 -19.47 7.60
C ARG A 61 -3.68 -19.93 8.73
N LYS A 62 -2.36 -19.88 8.52
CA LYS A 62 -1.36 -20.24 9.53
C LYS A 62 -1.38 -19.26 10.70
N ILE A 63 -1.47 -17.96 10.43
CA ILE A 63 -1.48 -16.90 11.45
C ILE A 63 -2.78 -16.95 12.27
N VAL A 64 -3.94 -17.20 11.65
CA VAL A 64 -5.21 -17.40 12.39
C VAL A 64 -5.09 -18.56 13.38
N ARG A 65 -4.58 -19.72 12.94
CA ARG A 65 -4.34 -20.87 13.84
C ARG A 65 -3.34 -20.58 14.94
N GLN A 66 -2.40 -19.66 14.71
CA GLN A 66 -1.43 -19.23 15.72
C GLN A 66 -2.10 -18.34 16.77
N ALA A 67 -2.94 -17.39 16.36
CA ALA A 67 -3.74 -16.57 17.29
C ALA A 67 -4.65 -17.45 18.15
N MET A 68 -5.42 -18.35 17.53
CA MET A 68 -6.35 -19.25 18.23
C MET A 68 -5.67 -20.24 19.18
N ARG A 69 -4.40 -20.62 18.92
CA ARG A 69 -3.64 -21.47 19.85
C ARG A 69 -3.13 -20.70 21.07
N ARG A 70 -2.90 -19.39 20.93
CA ARG A 70 -2.46 -18.53 22.03
C ARG A 70 -3.62 -18.20 22.94
N GLN A 71 -4.69 -17.67 22.37
CA GLN A 71 -5.90 -17.32 23.10
C GLN A 71 -7.12 -17.86 22.33
N PRO A 72 -7.60 -19.07 22.68
CA PRO A 72 -8.75 -19.70 22.02
C PRO A 72 -10.03 -18.85 22.06
N GLY A 73 -10.17 -17.97 23.07
CA GLY A 73 -11.29 -17.05 23.20
C GLY A 73 -11.17 -15.75 22.41
N ALA A 74 -10.01 -15.45 21.80
CA ALA A 74 -9.74 -14.14 21.23
C ALA A 74 -10.50 -13.87 19.95
N PHE A 75 -11.08 -12.68 19.81
CA PHE A 75 -11.79 -12.28 18.60
C PHE A 75 -10.81 -12.00 17.45
N VAL A 76 -10.93 -12.73 16.34
CA VAL A 76 -10.00 -12.62 15.21
C VAL A 76 -10.65 -11.86 14.06
N VAL A 77 -10.05 -10.72 13.73
CA VAL A 77 -10.42 -9.88 12.58
C VAL A 77 -9.41 -10.06 11.46
N VAL A 78 -9.89 -10.29 10.24
CA VAL A 78 -9.06 -10.32 9.04
C VAL A 78 -9.46 -9.16 8.12
N THR A 79 -8.49 -8.36 7.70
CA THR A 79 -8.68 -7.26 6.76
C THR A 79 -7.58 -7.23 5.69
N GLY A 80 -7.58 -6.22 4.82
CA GLY A 80 -6.60 -6.04 3.74
C GLY A 80 -7.09 -6.54 2.38
N CYS A 81 -6.16 -6.71 1.43
CA CYS A 81 -6.51 -7.03 0.05
C CYS A 81 -7.17 -8.41 -0.11
N TYR A 82 -6.75 -9.40 0.68
CA TYR A 82 -7.35 -10.74 0.63
C TYR A 82 -8.79 -10.73 1.16
N ALA A 83 -9.03 -9.99 2.26
CA ALA A 83 -10.37 -9.77 2.80
C ALA A 83 -11.33 -9.09 1.80
N GLN A 84 -10.82 -8.22 0.93
CA GLN A 84 -11.64 -7.62 -0.13
C GLN A 84 -11.89 -8.57 -1.31
N LEU A 85 -10.87 -9.32 -1.74
CA LEU A 85 -10.95 -10.14 -2.95
C LEU A 85 -11.69 -11.47 -2.73
N LYS A 86 -11.51 -12.09 -1.56
CA LYS A 86 -12.06 -13.41 -1.24
C LYS A 86 -12.64 -13.45 0.18
N PRO A 87 -13.59 -12.57 0.51
CA PRO A 87 -14.10 -12.42 1.88
C PRO A 87 -14.71 -13.72 2.45
N HIS A 88 -15.49 -14.44 1.64
CA HIS A 88 -16.16 -15.67 2.08
C HIS A 88 -15.17 -16.83 2.29
N GLU A 89 -14.10 -16.91 1.51
CA GLU A 89 -13.05 -17.91 1.73
C GLU A 89 -12.38 -17.71 3.09
N ILE A 90 -12.16 -16.46 3.49
CA ILE A 90 -11.57 -16.11 4.79
C ILE A 90 -12.56 -16.36 5.93
N ALA A 91 -13.83 -16.00 5.75
CA ALA A 91 -14.87 -16.20 6.76
C ALA A 91 -15.09 -17.69 7.10
N ASP A 92 -14.76 -18.58 6.16
CA ASP A 92 -14.81 -20.04 6.33
C ASP A 92 -13.57 -20.60 7.04
N ILE A 93 -12.55 -19.79 7.34
CA ILE A 93 -11.39 -20.22 8.12
C ILE A 93 -11.81 -20.38 9.58
N PRO A 94 -11.63 -21.58 10.18
CA PRO A 94 -11.94 -21.79 11.59
C PRO A 94 -11.17 -20.82 12.50
N GLY A 95 -11.91 -20.10 13.34
CA GLY A 95 -11.38 -19.11 14.28
C GLY A 95 -11.43 -17.66 13.80
N VAL A 96 -11.77 -17.39 12.54
CA VAL A 96 -12.06 -16.02 12.06
C VAL A 96 -13.45 -15.60 12.50
N ASP A 97 -13.56 -14.45 13.15
CA ASP A 97 -14.83 -13.90 13.63
C ASP A 97 -15.35 -12.77 12.73
N LEU A 98 -14.46 -12.00 12.11
CA LEU A 98 -14.83 -10.83 11.31
C LEU A 98 -13.90 -10.67 10.10
N VAL A 99 -14.48 -10.38 8.94
CA VAL A 99 -13.77 -10.08 7.70
C VAL A 99 -14.17 -8.68 7.21
N LEU A 100 -13.21 -7.75 7.19
CA LEU A 100 -13.44 -6.36 6.79
C LEU A 100 -12.75 -6.05 5.46
N GLY A 101 -13.54 -5.60 4.49
CA GLY A 101 -13.06 -5.10 3.20
C GLY A 101 -12.42 -3.70 3.29
N ALA A 102 -12.02 -3.16 2.14
CA ALA A 102 -11.27 -1.92 2.02
C ALA A 102 -12.02 -0.69 2.59
N GLY A 103 -13.34 -0.61 2.39
CA GLY A 103 -14.17 0.49 2.90
C GLY A 103 -14.48 0.42 4.40
N GLU A 104 -14.50 -0.80 4.97
CA GLU A 104 -14.93 -1.03 6.35
C GLU A 104 -13.77 -1.13 7.34
N LYS A 105 -12.54 -1.36 6.87
CA LYS A 105 -11.38 -1.64 7.75
C LYS A 105 -11.10 -0.56 8.80
N PHE A 106 -11.32 0.72 8.47
CA PHE A 106 -11.11 1.82 9.42
C PHE A 106 -12.32 2.08 10.32
N ARG A 107 -13.41 1.35 10.13
CA ARG A 107 -14.58 1.30 11.00
C ARG A 107 -14.58 0.05 11.89
N ILE A 108 -13.43 -0.59 12.05
CA ILE A 108 -13.28 -1.84 12.82
C ILE A 108 -13.86 -1.75 14.24
N LEU A 109 -13.75 -0.59 14.89
CA LEU A 109 -14.28 -0.35 16.24
C LEU A 109 -15.80 -0.52 16.31
N ASP A 110 -16.54 -0.11 15.28
CA ASP A 110 -18.00 -0.28 15.17
C ASP A 110 -18.42 -1.75 15.26
N TYR A 111 -17.51 -2.69 15.02
CA TYR A 111 -17.76 -4.13 15.00
C TYR A 111 -17.14 -4.89 16.18
N VAL A 112 -16.17 -4.28 16.88
CA VAL A 112 -15.47 -4.95 17.98
C VAL A 112 -15.97 -4.56 19.37
N ASP A 113 -16.86 -3.57 19.51
CA ASP A 113 -17.36 -3.22 20.85
C ASP A 113 -18.28 -4.31 21.44
N ASP A 114 -19.08 -4.98 20.59
CA ASP A 114 -19.98 -6.09 20.94
C ASP A 114 -19.34 -7.49 20.71
N LEU A 115 -18.10 -7.70 21.19
CA LEU A 115 -17.35 -8.96 21.05
C LEU A 115 -18.20 -10.18 21.46
N SER A 116 -18.65 -10.95 20.48
CA SER A 116 -19.09 -12.32 20.68
C SER A 116 -18.37 -13.21 19.66
N LYS A 117 -17.73 -14.27 20.15
CA LYS A 117 -17.11 -15.27 19.30
C LYS A 117 -18.14 -15.82 18.31
N SER A 118 -17.79 -15.88 17.03
CA SER A 118 -18.68 -16.51 16.06
C SER A 118 -18.76 -18.02 16.36
N GLN A 119 -19.98 -18.52 16.51
CA GLN A 119 -20.22 -19.95 16.71
C GLN A 119 -20.14 -20.77 15.41
N SER A 120 -20.03 -20.11 14.24
CA SER A 120 -19.98 -20.77 12.94
C SER A 120 -19.00 -20.08 11.99
N LYS A 121 -19.49 -19.26 11.07
CA LYS A 121 -18.69 -18.52 10.08
C LYS A 121 -18.44 -17.09 10.54
N GLY A 122 -17.28 -16.54 10.19
CA GLY A 122 -16.97 -15.14 10.46
C GLY A 122 -17.97 -14.20 9.76
N MET A 123 -18.30 -13.08 10.41
CA MET A 123 -19.13 -12.04 9.80
C MET A 123 -18.37 -11.36 8.67
N VAL A 124 -18.99 -11.21 7.50
CA VAL A 124 -18.38 -10.53 6.34
C VAL A 124 -18.96 -9.12 6.22
N ARG A 125 -18.06 -8.13 6.20
CA ARG A 125 -18.32 -6.72 5.85
C ARG A 125 -17.31 -6.27 4.80
N ALA A 126 -17.47 -6.80 3.60
CA ALA A 126 -16.72 -6.42 2.41
C ALA A 126 -17.71 -5.97 1.34
N GLY A 127 -18.02 -4.67 1.35
CA GLY A 127 -18.85 -4.03 0.31
C GLY A 127 -18.15 -3.99 -1.04
N GLU A 128 -18.82 -3.40 -2.03
CA GLU A 128 -18.22 -3.26 -3.35
C GLU A 128 -17.06 -2.26 -3.32
N VAL A 129 -15.92 -2.64 -3.88
CA VAL A 129 -14.71 -1.83 -3.83
C VAL A 129 -14.87 -0.48 -4.55
N ARG A 130 -15.86 -0.37 -5.46
CA ARG A 130 -16.20 0.87 -6.17
C ARG A 130 -16.82 1.94 -5.27
N ASP A 131 -17.32 1.56 -4.10
CA ASP A 131 -17.91 2.49 -3.14
C ASP A 131 -16.83 3.12 -2.23
N VAL A 132 -15.57 2.65 -2.34
CA VAL A 132 -14.43 3.16 -1.57
C VAL A 132 -13.92 4.45 -2.21
N ASN A 133 -14.60 5.55 -1.89
CA ASN A 133 -14.37 6.87 -2.47
C ASN A 133 -13.60 7.83 -1.55
N THR A 134 -13.33 7.43 -0.30
CA THR A 134 -12.62 8.26 0.68
C THR A 134 -11.18 7.79 0.84
N PHE A 135 -10.26 8.76 0.98
CA PHE A 135 -8.88 8.49 1.33
C PHE A 135 -8.70 8.60 2.85
N THR A 136 -8.12 7.57 3.46
CA THR A 136 -7.72 7.61 4.88
C THR A 136 -6.22 7.80 4.96
N ALA A 137 -5.77 8.95 5.46
CA ALA A 137 -4.34 9.18 5.72
C ALA A 137 -3.79 8.12 6.68
N SER A 138 -2.62 7.58 6.36
CA SER A 138 -2.03 6.49 7.15
C SER A 138 -0.52 6.51 7.06
N PHE A 139 0.15 6.35 8.20
CA PHE A 139 1.59 6.17 8.25
C PHE A 139 2.00 5.11 9.27
N SER A 140 3.14 4.45 9.01
CA SER A 140 3.73 3.48 9.94
C SER A 140 4.65 4.14 10.97
N PHE A 141 4.68 3.63 12.19
CA PHE A 141 5.59 4.12 13.24
C PHE A 141 5.97 3.00 14.23
N GLY A 142 7.11 3.12 14.89
CA GLY A 142 7.52 2.25 16.01
C GLY A 142 8.18 0.92 15.60
N ASP A 143 7.65 0.25 14.58
CA ASP A 143 8.11 -1.12 14.23
C ASP A 143 9.34 -1.16 13.31
N ARG A 144 9.76 -0.01 12.77
CA ARG A 144 10.80 0.10 11.73
C ARG A 144 11.58 1.41 11.85
N THR A 145 12.82 1.40 11.37
CA THR A 145 13.67 2.61 11.28
C THR A 145 13.14 3.65 10.29
N ARG A 146 12.38 3.20 9.27
CA ARG A 146 11.75 4.06 8.25
C ARG A 146 10.24 4.04 8.44
N SER A 147 9.61 5.21 8.28
CA SER A 147 8.15 5.31 8.24
C SER A 147 7.65 5.21 6.80
N PHE A 148 6.60 4.43 6.58
CA PHE A 148 5.85 4.40 5.32
C PHE A 148 4.71 5.40 5.42
N LEU A 149 4.77 6.48 4.63
CA LEU A 149 3.70 7.47 4.54
C LEU A 149 2.83 7.14 3.32
N LYS A 150 1.58 6.75 3.56
CA LYS A 150 0.62 6.50 2.48
C LYS A 150 0.13 7.84 1.93
N VAL A 151 0.42 8.11 0.67
CA VAL A 151 -0.02 9.33 -0.03
C VAL A 151 -0.99 9.04 -1.18
N GLN A 152 -1.05 7.79 -1.64
CA GLN A 152 -1.89 7.34 -2.76
C GLN A 152 -2.40 5.92 -2.47
N ASP A 153 -3.62 5.59 -2.92
CA ASP A 153 -4.21 4.26 -2.78
C ASP A 153 -5.16 3.96 -3.97
N GLY A 154 -5.39 2.68 -4.26
CA GLY A 154 -6.14 2.24 -5.45
C GLY A 154 -5.40 2.54 -6.76
N CYS A 155 -5.98 2.18 -7.91
CA CYS A 155 -5.40 2.48 -9.22
C CYS A 155 -6.43 2.33 -10.35
N ASP A 156 -6.40 3.24 -11.32
CA ASP A 156 -7.31 3.23 -12.47
C ASP A 156 -6.75 2.45 -13.68
N TYR A 157 -5.52 1.92 -13.56
CA TYR A 157 -4.87 1.18 -14.62
C TYR A 157 -5.42 -0.24 -14.65
N LYS A 158 -5.75 -0.72 -15.86
CA LYS A 158 -6.34 -2.04 -16.10
C LYS A 158 -5.30 -3.03 -16.62
N CYS A 159 -4.16 -3.12 -15.92
CA CYS A 159 -3.10 -4.07 -16.25
C CYS A 159 -3.68 -5.49 -16.18
N SER A 160 -3.40 -6.32 -17.19
CA SER A 160 -4.09 -7.62 -17.36
C SER A 160 -3.81 -8.63 -16.24
N PHE A 161 -2.73 -8.45 -15.49
CA PHE A 161 -2.33 -9.31 -14.37
C PHE A 161 -2.69 -8.74 -12.98
N CYS A 162 -3.14 -7.48 -12.89
CA CYS A 162 -3.22 -6.78 -11.62
C CYS A 162 -4.62 -6.85 -10.99
N THR A 163 -4.72 -7.30 -9.74
CA THR A 163 -5.98 -7.37 -8.98
C THR A 163 -6.26 -6.11 -8.15
N ILE A 164 -5.37 -5.12 -8.16
CA ILE A 164 -5.48 -3.94 -7.29
C ILE A 164 -6.77 -3.14 -7.51
N PRO A 165 -7.28 -2.91 -8.75
CA PRO A 165 -8.56 -2.23 -8.92
C PRO A 165 -9.73 -2.95 -8.22
N GLN A 166 -9.66 -4.28 -8.10
CA GLN A 166 -10.66 -5.10 -7.40
C GLN A 166 -10.44 -5.13 -5.87
N ALA A 167 -9.20 -4.99 -5.42
CA ALA A 167 -8.83 -5.07 -4.00
C ALA A 167 -8.86 -3.72 -3.27
N ARG A 168 -8.55 -2.63 -3.97
CA ARG A 168 -8.38 -1.29 -3.40
C ARG A 168 -9.19 -0.22 -4.11
N GLY A 169 -9.81 -0.50 -5.25
CA GLY A 169 -10.71 0.43 -5.94
C GLY A 169 -9.97 1.44 -6.82
N ALA A 170 -10.67 2.51 -7.18
CA ALA A 170 -10.16 3.59 -8.03
C ALA A 170 -9.02 4.37 -7.36
N SER A 171 -8.23 5.08 -8.16
CA SER A 171 -7.15 5.92 -7.65
C SER A 171 -7.70 7.04 -6.77
N ARG A 172 -7.07 7.19 -5.60
CA ARG A 172 -7.33 8.27 -4.64
C ARG A 172 -6.02 8.64 -3.97
N SER A 173 -5.91 9.88 -3.53
CA SER A 173 -4.71 10.38 -2.87
C SER A 173 -5.05 11.22 -1.65
N ASP A 174 -4.05 11.42 -0.82
CA ASP A 174 -4.08 12.42 0.24
C ASP A 174 -4.12 13.83 -0.35
N THR A 175 -4.40 14.82 0.49
CA THR A 175 -4.15 16.23 0.13
C THR A 175 -2.70 16.60 0.41
N LEU A 176 -2.21 17.66 -0.23
CA LEU A 176 -0.84 18.15 -0.02
C LEU A 176 -0.64 18.61 1.43
N GLU A 177 -1.62 19.31 2.00
CA GLU A 177 -1.61 19.81 3.38
C GLU A 177 -1.57 18.67 4.38
N SER A 178 -2.44 17.66 4.18
CA SER A 178 -2.52 16.47 5.03
C SER A 178 -1.21 15.66 4.95
N ALA A 179 -0.67 15.43 3.75
CA ALA A 179 0.56 14.69 3.58
C ALA A 179 1.77 15.40 4.25
N VAL A 180 1.86 16.72 4.14
CA VAL A 180 2.90 17.53 4.81
C VAL A 180 2.72 17.50 6.32
N ALA A 181 1.49 17.64 6.83
CA ALA A 181 1.20 17.56 8.26
C ALA A 181 1.60 16.20 8.84
N ASN A 182 1.25 15.11 8.15
CA ASN A 182 1.66 13.75 8.52
C ASN A 182 3.19 13.59 8.49
N ALA A 183 3.87 14.13 7.48
CA ALA A 183 5.34 14.08 7.41
C ALA A 183 6.01 14.80 8.58
N ARG A 184 5.51 15.99 8.95
CA ARG A 184 5.98 16.72 10.14
C ARG A 184 5.75 15.93 11.42
N GLN A 185 4.56 15.37 11.59
CA GLN A 185 4.25 14.52 12.74
C GLN A 185 5.23 13.35 12.84
N ILE A 186 5.48 12.63 11.75
CA ILE A 186 6.44 11.52 11.70
C ILE A 186 7.86 11.98 12.10
N GLY A 187 8.30 13.15 11.62
CA GLY A 187 9.59 13.74 11.98
C GLY A 187 9.68 14.12 13.46
N GLN A 188 8.62 14.69 14.03
CA GLN A 188 8.52 15.03 15.46
C GLN A 188 8.58 13.79 16.36
N MET A 189 8.10 12.64 15.87
CA MET A 189 8.23 11.35 16.56
C MET A 189 9.66 10.76 16.46
N GLY A 190 10.62 11.48 15.87
CA GLY A 190 12.03 11.11 15.80
C GLY A 190 12.43 10.30 14.56
N THR A 191 11.52 10.04 13.63
CA THR A 191 11.81 9.28 12.41
C THR A 191 12.68 10.10 11.46
N LYS A 192 13.77 9.51 10.95
CA LYS A 192 14.72 10.21 10.06
C LYS A 192 14.49 10.00 8.57
N GLU A 193 13.79 8.93 8.19
CA GLU A 193 13.51 8.62 6.78
C GLU A 193 12.04 8.22 6.59
N ILE A 194 11.38 8.89 5.64
CA ILE A 194 10.03 8.59 5.18
C ILE A 194 10.11 7.99 3.77
N VAL A 195 9.41 6.87 3.56
CA VAL A 195 9.22 6.28 2.25
C VAL A 195 7.78 6.57 1.81
N LEU A 196 7.64 7.40 0.78
CA LEU A 196 6.34 7.68 0.17
C LEU A 196 5.79 6.41 -0.43
N THR A 197 4.57 6.07 -0.05
CA THR A 197 3.96 4.78 -0.33
C THR A 197 2.60 4.98 -1.00
N GLY A 198 2.39 4.21 -2.07
CA GLY A 198 1.18 4.19 -2.86
C GLY A 198 1.14 2.91 -3.71
N VAL A 199 0.03 2.70 -4.42
CA VAL A 199 -0.04 1.67 -5.47
C VAL A 199 0.75 2.16 -6.69
N ASN A 200 0.48 3.39 -7.12
CA ASN A 200 1.18 4.07 -8.19
C ASN A 200 1.34 5.55 -7.81
N LEU A 201 2.51 5.93 -7.29
CA LEU A 201 2.70 7.27 -6.71
C LEU A 201 2.49 8.40 -7.70
N GLY A 202 2.81 8.16 -8.98
CA GLY A 202 2.62 9.15 -10.03
C GLY A 202 1.15 9.52 -10.30
N ASP A 203 0.20 8.71 -9.80
CA ASP A 203 -1.24 9.03 -9.87
C ASP A 203 -1.70 9.93 -8.71
N PHE A 204 -0.81 10.39 -7.83
CA PHE A 204 -1.15 11.37 -6.80
C PHE A 204 -1.78 12.63 -7.42
N GLY A 205 -2.88 13.09 -6.82
CA GLY A 205 -3.65 14.23 -7.33
C GLY A 205 -4.69 13.86 -8.39
N ASN A 206 -4.67 12.62 -8.89
CA ASN A 206 -5.74 12.08 -9.73
C ASN A 206 -6.76 11.40 -8.80
N GLY A 207 -7.79 12.15 -8.39
CA GLY A 207 -8.92 11.67 -7.59
C GLY A 207 -10.25 11.78 -8.35
N THR A 208 -11.12 10.80 -8.15
CA THR A 208 -12.33 10.47 -8.92
C THR A 208 -13.57 11.33 -8.66
N ALA A 209 -13.46 12.50 -8.05
CA ALA A 209 -14.64 13.31 -7.76
C ALA A 209 -15.17 14.04 -8.99
N VAL A 210 -15.54 13.36 -10.09
CA VAL A 210 -16.58 13.90 -10.97
C VAL A 210 -17.89 13.84 -10.17
N ILE A 211 -18.08 14.83 -9.30
CA ILE A 211 -19.43 15.23 -8.89
C ILE A 211 -20.04 15.78 -10.17
N GLU A 212 -21.21 15.26 -10.56
CA GLU A 212 -21.91 15.54 -11.81
C GLU A 212 -21.65 16.97 -12.35
N GLY A 213 -20.86 17.08 -13.42
CA GLY A 213 -20.64 18.33 -14.14
C GLY A 213 -19.33 19.09 -13.84
N GLU A 214 -18.62 18.77 -12.76
CA GLU A 214 -17.33 19.41 -12.44
C GLU A 214 -16.23 18.35 -12.31
N ARG A 215 -15.23 18.40 -13.20
CA ARG A 215 -13.96 17.71 -12.94
C ARG A 215 -13.21 18.59 -11.93
N PRO A 216 -13.05 18.18 -10.67
CA PRO A 216 -12.24 18.93 -9.73
C PRO A 216 -10.86 19.06 -10.35
N ARG A 217 -10.42 20.31 -10.41
CA ARG A 217 -9.08 20.68 -10.84
C ARG A 217 -8.11 19.83 -10.00
N LYS A 218 -7.06 19.32 -10.63
CA LYS A 218 -5.91 18.74 -9.92
C LYS A 218 -5.42 19.77 -8.92
N GLU A 219 -5.74 19.61 -7.62
CA GLU A 219 -5.33 20.58 -6.61
C GLU A 219 -3.81 20.58 -6.46
N ALA A 220 -3.19 19.41 -6.56
CA ALA A 220 -1.74 19.22 -6.58
C ALA A 220 -1.38 17.94 -7.33
N LEU A 221 -0.26 17.93 -8.04
CA LEU A 221 0.36 16.76 -8.67
C LEU A 221 1.40 16.11 -7.75
N PHE A 222 1.90 14.94 -8.15
CA PHE A 222 3.01 14.30 -7.42
C PHE A 222 4.27 15.19 -7.36
N ALA A 223 4.56 15.98 -8.39
CA ALA A 223 5.66 16.95 -8.41
C ALA A 223 5.49 18.03 -7.31
N ASP A 224 4.27 18.54 -7.13
CA ASP A 224 3.95 19.50 -6.07
C ASP A 224 4.13 18.87 -4.68
N LEU A 225 3.69 17.62 -4.51
CA LEU A 225 3.84 16.88 -3.26
C LEU A 225 5.32 16.72 -2.88
N VAL A 226 6.17 16.24 -3.80
CA VAL A 226 7.59 16.04 -3.48
C VAL A 226 8.29 17.37 -3.18
N THR A 227 7.93 18.43 -3.91
CA THR A 227 8.42 19.80 -3.67
C THR A 227 8.00 20.33 -2.30
N ALA A 228 6.77 20.09 -1.88
CA ALA A 228 6.29 20.50 -0.55
C ALA A 228 6.96 19.71 0.58
N LEU A 229 7.18 18.40 0.37
CA LEU A 229 7.82 17.53 1.36
C LEU A 229 9.31 17.83 1.56
N ASP A 230 10.03 18.28 0.54
CA ASP A 230 11.45 18.68 0.68
C ASP A 230 11.63 19.91 1.60
N LYS A 231 10.56 20.65 1.89
CA LYS A 231 10.52 21.75 2.86
C LYS A 231 10.21 21.31 4.29
N VAL A 232 10.00 20.01 4.53
CA VAL A 232 9.77 19.46 5.88
C VAL A 232 11.11 19.21 6.56
N GLU A 233 11.54 20.14 7.40
CA GLU A 233 12.86 20.10 8.05
C GLU A 233 12.97 19.04 9.13
N GLU A 234 11.86 18.63 9.72
CA GLU A 234 11.79 17.59 10.75
C GLU A 234 12.20 16.21 10.22
N VAL A 235 12.18 16.02 8.90
CA VAL A 235 12.50 14.75 8.24
C VAL A 235 13.78 14.91 7.40
N SER A 236 14.77 14.07 7.67
CA SER A 236 16.07 14.17 7.01
C SER A 236 16.09 13.54 5.62
N ARG A 237 15.25 12.53 5.36
CA ARG A 237 15.28 11.76 4.11
C ARG A 237 13.88 11.37 3.65
N PHE A 238 13.63 11.55 2.36
CA PHE A 238 12.47 11.02 1.66
C PHE A 238 12.91 10.02 0.59
N ARG A 239 12.09 9.00 0.36
CA ARG A 239 12.29 8.04 -0.72
C ARG A 239 10.99 7.82 -1.47
N ILE A 240 11.05 7.93 -2.78
CA ILE A 240 9.96 7.51 -3.67
C ILE A 240 10.00 5.98 -3.73
N SER A 241 8.88 5.33 -3.41
CA SER A 241 8.74 3.90 -3.66
C SER A 241 8.44 3.65 -5.14
N SER A 242 7.32 3.04 -5.48
CA SER A 242 7.02 2.65 -6.88
C SER A 242 6.35 3.79 -7.66
N ILE A 243 6.88 4.09 -8.84
CA ILE A 243 6.32 5.06 -9.80
C ILE A 243 6.43 4.51 -11.22
N GLU A 244 5.34 4.51 -11.99
CA GLU A 244 5.37 4.03 -13.37
C GLU A 244 6.21 4.92 -14.31
N PRO A 245 6.89 4.36 -15.33
CA PRO A 245 7.71 5.12 -16.28
C PRO A 245 7.00 6.32 -16.93
N ASN A 246 5.72 6.18 -17.27
CA ASN A 246 4.94 7.23 -17.92
C ASN A 246 4.45 8.33 -16.97
N LEU A 247 4.58 8.14 -15.66
CA LEU A 247 4.22 9.14 -14.64
C LEU A 247 5.45 9.72 -13.94
N LEU A 248 6.62 9.15 -14.15
CA LEU A 248 7.89 9.76 -13.78
C LEU A 248 8.25 10.79 -14.85
N SER A 249 7.91 12.06 -14.65
CA SER A 249 8.29 13.16 -15.54
C SER A 249 9.75 13.55 -15.35
N ASP A 250 10.33 14.22 -16.36
CA ASP A 250 11.68 14.77 -16.25
C ASP A 250 11.77 15.81 -15.12
N GLU A 251 10.71 16.60 -14.90
CA GLU A 251 10.57 17.51 -13.76
C GLU A 251 10.78 16.79 -12.41
N ILE A 252 10.19 15.62 -12.22
CA ILE A 252 10.37 14.83 -10.98
C ILE A 252 11.82 14.33 -10.86
N ILE A 253 12.44 13.91 -11.98
CA ILE A 253 13.82 13.42 -11.98
C ILE A 253 14.80 14.56 -11.66
N GLU A 254 14.62 15.71 -12.31
CA GLU A 254 15.40 16.94 -12.08
C GLU A 254 15.26 17.40 -10.63
N PHE A 255 14.03 17.47 -10.11
CA PHE A 255 13.77 17.80 -8.72
C PHE A 255 14.53 16.90 -7.75
N VAL A 256 14.48 15.57 -7.93
CA VAL A 256 15.19 14.63 -7.05
C VAL A 256 16.71 14.82 -7.16
N SER A 257 17.24 15.25 -8.31
CA SER A 257 18.68 15.52 -8.49
C SER A 257 19.18 16.74 -7.73
N GLU A 258 18.30 17.72 -7.48
CA GLU A 258 18.63 18.97 -6.79
C GLU A 258 18.24 18.95 -5.30
N SER A 259 17.30 18.09 -4.94
CA SER A 259 16.77 17.98 -3.58
C SER A 259 17.82 17.58 -2.56
N GLN A 260 17.74 18.19 -1.37
CA GLN A 260 18.63 17.89 -0.24
C GLN A 260 18.09 16.75 0.64
N ARG A 261 16.81 16.36 0.49
CA ARG A 261 16.17 15.33 1.32
C ARG A 261 15.68 14.14 0.53
N PHE A 262 15.35 14.27 -0.75
CA PHE A 262 14.98 13.13 -1.58
C PHE A 262 16.22 12.32 -1.95
N MET A 263 16.19 11.04 -1.59
CA MET A 263 17.29 10.14 -1.88
C MET A 263 17.32 9.82 -3.38
N PRO A 264 18.51 9.71 -4.02
CA PRO A 264 18.67 9.37 -5.44
C PRO A 264 18.35 7.88 -5.66
N HIS A 265 17.07 7.55 -5.51
CA HIS A 265 16.53 6.21 -5.61
C HIS A 265 15.18 6.24 -6.28
N PHE A 266 15.06 5.42 -7.31
CA PHE A 266 13.84 5.24 -8.08
C PHE A 266 13.52 3.76 -8.13
N HIS A 267 12.27 3.41 -7.83
CA HIS A 267 11.77 2.07 -8.10
C HIS A 267 10.77 2.15 -9.25
N ILE A 268 11.22 1.72 -10.43
CA ILE A 268 10.51 1.87 -11.69
C ILE A 268 10.15 0.46 -12.18
N PRO A 269 8.88 0.05 -12.13
CA PRO A 269 8.49 -1.29 -12.57
C PRO A 269 8.68 -1.41 -14.09
N LEU A 270 9.59 -2.27 -14.53
CA LEU A 270 9.82 -2.56 -15.95
C LEU A 270 8.70 -3.47 -16.48
N GLN A 271 8.41 -4.53 -15.72
CA GLN A 271 7.52 -5.66 -16.05
C GLN A 271 8.02 -6.51 -17.22
N SER A 272 8.41 -5.91 -18.35
CA SER A 272 9.05 -6.58 -19.48
C SER A 272 9.86 -5.58 -20.31
N GLY A 273 10.95 -6.04 -20.95
CA GLY A 273 11.73 -5.25 -21.92
C GLY A 273 11.27 -5.45 -23.37
N ASN A 274 10.20 -6.23 -23.58
CA ASN A 274 9.62 -6.53 -24.89
C ASN A 274 8.26 -5.82 -25.06
N ASP A 275 8.11 -5.02 -26.11
CA ASP A 275 6.92 -4.19 -26.33
C ASP A 275 5.65 -5.00 -26.66
N LYS A 276 5.80 -6.21 -27.22
CA LYS A 276 4.67 -7.12 -27.42
C LYS A 276 4.12 -7.55 -26.06
N GLN A 277 4.97 -7.99 -25.12
CA GLN A 277 4.58 -8.38 -23.77
C GLN A 277 4.01 -7.19 -22.99
N LEU A 278 4.65 -6.01 -23.04
CA LEU A 278 4.12 -4.79 -22.40
C LEU A 278 2.70 -4.45 -22.87
N ARG A 279 2.40 -4.63 -24.16
CA ARG A 279 1.06 -4.43 -24.71
C ARG A 279 0.04 -5.46 -24.21
N GLU A 280 0.40 -6.74 -24.17
CA GLU A 280 -0.48 -7.80 -23.63
C GLU A 280 -0.73 -7.62 -22.12
N MET A 281 0.29 -7.12 -21.40
CA MET A 281 0.21 -6.68 -20.01
C MET A 281 -0.66 -5.42 -19.82
N ARG A 282 -1.03 -4.73 -20.92
CA ARG A 282 -1.74 -3.45 -20.96
C ARG A 282 -1.01 -2.32 -20.25
N ARG A 283 0.33 -2.28 -20.36
CA ARG A 283 1.15 -1.18 -19.87
C ARG A 283 0.93 0.07 -20.73
N ARG A 284 1.09 1.24 -20.12
CA ARG A 284 0.91 2.55 -20.78
C ARG A 284 2.22 3.18 -21.26
N TYR A 285 3.27 2.37 -21.32
CA TYR A 285 4.59 2.75 -21.80
C TYR A 285 5.17 1.64 -22.66
N ARG A 286 6.21 2.00 -23.39
CA ARG A 286 7.07 1.09 -24.16
C ARG A 286 8.46 1.08 -23.55
N ARG A 287 9.28 0.10 -23.91
CA ARG A 287 10.64 -0.03 -23.37
C ARG A 287 11.50 1.21 -23.60
N ASP A 288 11.30 1.92 -24.70
CA ASP A 288 12.10 3.10 -25.05
C ASP A 288 11.90 4.23 -24.03
N LEU A 289 10.67 4.43 -23.55
CA LEU A 289 10.37 5.39 -22.48
C LEU A 289 11.05 4.99 -21.18
N TYR A 290 11.09 3.70 -20.85
CA TYR A 290 11.80 3.21 -19.68
C TYR A 290 13.31 3.51 -19.80
N ALA A 291 13.91 3.21 -20.95
CA ALA A 291 15.32 3.48 -21.23
C ALA A 291 15.64 4.98 -21.14
N GLU A 292 14.77 5.84 -21.67
CA GLU A 292 14.88 7.30 -21.59
C GLU A 292 14.91 7.77 -20.12
N ARG A 293 13.97 7.29 -19.28
CA ARG A 293 13.94 7.67 -17.85
C ARG A 293 15.20 7.20 -17.13
N VAL A 294 15.66 5.98 -17.37
CA VAL A 294 16.93 5.48 -16.81
C VAL A 294 18.12 6.33 -17.26
N ALA A 295 18.18 6.68 -18.55
CA ALA A 295 19.26 7.51 -19.10
C ALA A 295 19.26 8.91 -18.48
N THR A 296 18.11 9.56 -18.34
CA THR A 296 17.96 10.87 -17.69
C THR A 296 18.41 10.81 -16.23
N ILE A 297 17.95 9.80 -15.47
CA ILE A 297 18.38 9.59 -14.08
C ILE A 297 19.90 9.41 -13.99
N LYS A 298 20.50 8.55 -14.83
CA LYS A 298 21.94 8.29 -14.79
C LYS A 298 22.79 9.46 -15.28
N LYS A 299 22.25 10.30 -16.15
CA LYS A 299 22.90 11.55 -16.57
C LYS A 299 22.97 12.57 -15.44
N LEU A 300 21.85 12.80 -14.74
CA LEU A 300 21.78 13.79 -13.65
C LEU A 300 22.35 13.27 -12.33
N MET A 301 22.17 11.98 -12.07
CA MET A 301 22.60 11.30 -10.84
C MET A 301 23.26 9.95 -11.18
N PRO A 302 24.54 9.93 -11.60
CA PRO A 302 25.22 8.68 -11.97
C PRO A 302 25.20 7.60 -10.89
N HIS A 303 25.21 8.02 -9.63
CA HIS A 303 25.20 7.18 -8.44
C HIS A 303 23.79 6.73 -8.00
N ALA A 304 22.72 7.15 -8.69
CA ALA A 304 21.35 6.81 -8.32
C ALA A 304 21.10 5.30 -8.38
N CYS A 305 20.36 4.79 -7.40
CA CYS A 305 19.88 3.41 -7.35
C CYS A 305 18.56 3.31 -8.13
N ILE A 306 18.48 2.36 -9.07
CA ILE A 306 17.27 2.10 -9.85
C ILE A 306 16.85 0.66 -9.56
N GLY A 307 15.75 0.49 -8.84
CA GLY A 307 15.10 -0.80 -8.63
C GLY A 307 14.03 -1.03 -9.71
N CYS A 308 13.82 -2.29 -10.10
CA CYS A 308 12.78 -2.67 -11.04
C CYS A 308 12.19 -4.04 -10.70
N ASP A 309 10.96 -4.26 -11.14
CA ASP A 309 10.29 -5.57 -11.14
C ASP A 309 10.17 -6.07 -12.58
N VAL A 310 10.27 -7.38 -12.77
CA VAL A 310 10.11 -8.06 -14.06
C VAL A 310 9.23 -9.30 -13.87
N ILE A 311 8.29 -9.52 -14.80
CA ILE A 311 7.44 -10.71 -14.84
C ILE A 311 7.92 -11.58 -16.00
N VAL A 312 8.33 -12.80 -15.68
CA VAL A 312 8.69 -13.84 -16.66
C VAL A 312 7.60 -14.90 -16.72
N GLY A 313 7.48 -15.59 -17.85
CA GLY A 313 6.42 -16.58 -18.09
C GLY A 313 5.02 -15.96 -18.20
N PHE A 314 4.93 -14.70 -18.65
CA PHE A 314 3.62 -14.08 -18.91
C PHE A 314 2.88 -14.88 -20.00
N PRO A 315 1.53 -15.00 -19.96
CA PRO A 315 0.79 -15.77 -20.95
C PRO A 315 1.12 -15.37 -22.40
N GLY A 316 1.68 -16.31 -23.16
CA GLY A 316 2.11 -16.09 -24.55
C GLY A 316 3.56 -15.58 -24.71
N GLU A 317 4.35 -15.51 -23.64
CA GLU A 317 5.79 -15.26 -23.69
C GLU A 317 6.53 -16.41 -24.38
N THR A 318 7.30 -16.06 -25.42
CA THR A 318 8.19 -16.98 -26.11
C THR A 318 9.62 -16.82 -25.61
N GLU A 319 10.48 -17.79 -25.89
CA GLU A 319 11.91 -17.71 -25.58
C GLU A 319 12.58 -16.47 -26.18
N ALA A 320 12.17 -16.07 -27.40
CA ALA A 320 12.67 -14.85 -28.04
C ALA A 320 12.24 -13.57 -27.29
N ASP A 321 10.98 -13.50 -26.83
CA ASP A 321 10.47 -12.36 -26.04
C ASP A 321 11.21 -12.25 -24.69
N PHE A 322 11.49 -13.40 -24.07
CA PHE A 322 12.28 -13.49 -22.83
C PHE A 322 13.72 -12.99 -23.06
N LEU A 323 14.39 -13.46 -24.10
CA LEU A 323 15.76 -13.05 -24.41
C LEU A 323 15.85 -11.55 -24.74
N GLU A 324 14.84 -10.98 -25.40
CA GLU A 324 14.77 -9.54 -25.65
C GLU A 324 14.67 -8.74 -24.35
N THR A 325 13.84 -9.20 -23.39
CA THR A 325 13.77 -8.58 -22.06
C THR A 325 15.09 -8.72 -21.30
N TYR A 326 15.71 -9.89 -21.32
CA TYR A 326 17.00 -10.14 -20.67
C TYR A 326 18.09 -9.23 -21.23
N GLN A 327 18.19 -9.12 -22.56
CA GLN A 327 19.17 -8.26 -23.24
C GLN A 327 18.92 -6.78 -22.98
N PHE A 328 17.66 -6.35 -22.87
CA PHE A 328 17.32 -4.97 -22.54
C PHE A 328 17.77 -4.56 -21.13
N ILE A 329 17.88 -5.50 -20.20
CA ILE A 329 18.30 -5.24 -18.81
C ILE A 329 19.83 -5.16 -18.67
N GLN A 330 20.58 -5.82 -19.55
CA GLN A 330 22.06 -5.81 -19.56
C GLN A 330 22.61 -4.45 -20.00
#